data_AF-A0A960SSH7-F1
#
_entry.id   AF-A0A960SSH7-F1
#
_cell.length_a   1.000
_cell.length_b   1.000
_cell.length_c   1.000
_cell.angle_alpha   90.00
_cell.angle_beta   90.00
_cell.angle_gamma   90.00
#
_symmetry.space_group_name_H-M   'P 1'
#
loop_
_entity.id
_entity.type
_entity.pdbx_description
1 polymer ?
#
loop_
_entity_poly.entity_id
_entity_poly.type
_entity_poly.pdbx_seq_one_letter_code
_entity_poly.pdbx_strand_id
1 'polypeptide(L)'
;MMSRNLSPSLLRPESDVFFHRRSAARTLLRLAACGLSVGLLAADPAAPAPPATVLPPARDASFAHEVEHAVDRGLTFLLAAQNEAGWWSTADHPAVTALVLSAFLGHPEGRYRTNLPPALKRGLLFLVDCAEPDGRIYRTSLANYNTAISAMAFAL
;
A
#
# COMPACT_ATOMS: atom_id res chain seq x y z
N MET A 1 -39.86 -44.05 -19.73
CA MET A 1 -39.71 -44.69 -18.41
C MET A 1 -38.31 -45.30 -18.37
N MET A 2 -37.32 -44.95 -17.55
CA MET A 2 -37.14 -44.12 -16.35
C MET A 2 -36.02 -43.09 -16.67
N SER A 3 -36.11 -41.78 -16.45
CA SER A 3 -36.10 -40.99 -15.21
C SER A 3 -34.96 -41.26 -14.20
N ARG A 4 -33.97 -40.34 -14.25
CA ARG A 4 -33.24 -39.66 -13.15
C ARG A 4 -32.37 -40.47 -12.18
N ASN A 5 -31.08 -40.08 -12.08
CA ASN A 5 -30.57 -39.27 -10.95
C ASN A 5 -29.07 -38.97 -11.13
N LEU A 6 -28.73 -37.77 -11.62
CA LEU A 6 -27.41 -37.16 -11.44
C LEU A 6 -27.52 -36.23 -10.22
N SER A 7 -26.71 -36.50 -9.21
CA SER A 7 -26.64 -35.71 -7.97
C SER A 7 -26.18 -34.27 -8.25
N PRO A 8 -26.95 -33.24 -7.85
CA PRO A 8 -26.49 -31.86 -7.83
C PRO A 8 -25.97 -31.57 -6.42
N SER A 9 -24.66 -31.60 -6.22
CA SER A 9 -24.06 -31.28 -4.93
C SER A 9 -22.71 -30.63 -5.14
N LEU A 10 -22.73 -29.30 -5.27
CA LEU A 10 -21.81 -28.32 -4.67
C LEU A 10 -21.95 -26.97 -5.40
N LEU A 11 -23.15 -26.41 -5.36
CA LEU A 11 -23.32 -24.96 -5.33
C LEU A 11 -22.84 -24.51 -3.95
N ARG A 12 -21.62 -23.94 -3.86
CA ARG A 12 -21.25 -23.12 -2.70
C ARG A 12 -21.45 -21.66 -3.10
N PRO A 13 -22.35 -20.93 -2.41
CA PRO A 13 -22.51 -19.51 -2.63
C PRO A 13 -21.36 -18.75 -1.96
N GLU A 14 -20.74 -17.89 -2.77
CA GLU A 14 -20.04 -16.67 -2.35
C GLU A 14 -20.94 -15.84 -1.42
N SER A 15 -20.47 -15.53 -0.22
CA SER A 15 -20.62 -14.24 0.48
C SER A 15 -20.33 -14.46 1.96
N ASP A 16 -19.25 -13.85 2.44
CA ASP A 16 -19.23 -13.12 3.71
C ASP A 16 -17.83 -12.50 3.90
N VAL A 17 -17.51 -11.55 3.02
CA VAL A 17 -16.54 -10.49 3.32
C VAL A 17 -17.23 -9.54 4.30
N PHE A 18 -17.34 -9.96 5.55
CA PHE A 18 -17.81 -9.10 6.62
C PHE A 18 -16.66 -8.26 7.15
N PHE A 19 -16.65 -7.02 6.66
CA PHE A 19 -16.05 -5.84 7.25
C PHE A 19 -16.21 -5.84 8.79
N HIS A 20 -15.14 -6.16 9.52
CA HIS A 20 -15.12 -6.02 10.98
C HIS A 20 -14.84 -4.57 11.39
N ARG A 21 -15.73 -3.65 10.97
CA ARG A 21 -15.87 -2.34 11.61
C ARG A 21 -16.62 -2.54 12.95
N ARG A 22 -15.90 -2.98 13.98
CA ARG A 22 -16.34 -2.88 15.38
C ARG A 22 -15.87 -1.51 15.89
N SER A 23 -16.66 -0.45 15.79
CA SER A 23 -17.83 -0.08 16.60
C SER A 23 -17.51 0.13 18.08
N ALA A 24 -17.92 1.31 18.56
CA ALA A 24 -18.13 1.71 19.96
C ALA A 24 -16.84 2.10 20.73
N ALA A 25 -16.35 3.33 20.74
CA ALA A 25 -17.04 4.61 21.01
C ALA A 25 -18.05 4.59 22.18
N ARG A 26 -18.12 3.51 22.99
CA ARG A 26 -19.04 3.37 24.12
C ARG A 26 -18.38 2.75 25.36
N THR A 27 -17.31 3.39 25.81
CA THR A 27 -16.90 3.26 27.21
C THR A 27 -16.70 4.66 27.81
N LEU A 28 -17.63 5.56 27.51
CA LEU A 28 -17.89 6.72 28.35
C LEU A 28 -18.93 6.31 29.40
N LEU A 29 -18.71 6.78 30.62
CA LEU A 29 -19.65 6.78 31.75
C LEU A 29 -19.71 5.49 32.58
N ARG A 30 -18.71 5.30 33.45
CA ARG A 30 -18.89 4.60 34.73
C ARG A 30 -18.25 5.39 35.88
N LEU A 31 -19.14 5.77 36.80
CA LEU A 31 -18.93 5.98 38.23
C LEU A 31 -18.34 7.33 38.69
N ALA A 32 -19.29 8.19 39.03
CA ALA A 32 -19.14 9.34 39.91
C ALA A 32 -18.69 8.92 41.33
N ALA A 33 -17.83 9.78 41.90
CA ALA A 33 -17.88 10.30 43.25
C ALA A 33 -18.13 9.31 44.41
N CYS A 34 -17.05 8.94 45.12
CA CYS A 34 -17.06 8.83 46.58
C CYS A 34 -15.61 8.68 47.10
N GLY A 35 -15.16 9.58 47.97
CA GLY A 35 -13.89 9.41 48.70
C GLY A 35 -12.98 10.63 48.75
N LEU A 36 -13.49 11.76 49.26
CA LEU A 36 -12.64 12.82 49.81
C LEU A 36 -12.09 12.31 51.15
N SER A 37 -10.98 11.57 51.11
CA SER A 37 -10.17 11.26 52.28
C SER A 37 -8.80 11.92 52.09
N VAL A 38 -8.65 13.07 52.75
CA VAL A 38 -7.38 13.77 52.96
C VAL A 38 -6.50 12.85 53.81
N GLY A 39 -5.70 12.04 53.14
CA GLY A 39 -4.52 11.39 53.69
C GLY A 39 -3.30 12.12 53.16
N LEU A 40 -2.69 12.97 53.99
CA LEU A 40 -1.39 13.57 53.72
C LEU A 40 -0.35 12.45 53.80
N LEU A 41 -0.17 11.71 52.69
CA LEU A 41 0.98 10.84 52.52
C LEU A 41 2.18 11.77 52.28
N ALA A 42 3.12 11.76 53.21
CA ALA A 42 4.40 12.42 53.06
C ALA A 42 4.99 12.03 51.69
N ALA A 43 5.22 13.03 50.84
CA ALA A 43 5.93 12.83 49.58
C ALA A 43 7.31 12.28 49.93
N ASP A 44 7.57 11.04 49.55
CA ASP A 44 8.91 10.46 49.58
C ASP A 44 9.79 11.30 48.62
N PRO A 45 10.80 12.05 49.11
CA PRO A 45 11.66 12.87 48.25
C PRO A 45 12.56 12.03 47.33
N ALA A 46 12.44 10.69 47.36
CA ALA A 46 13.27 9.75 46.61
C ALA A 46 12.52 8.98 45.50
N ALA A 47 11.33 9.43 45.06
CA ALA A 47 10.71 8.86 43.86
C ALA A 47 11.56 9.22 42.61
N PRO A 48 12.08 8.24 41.85
CA PRO A 48 12.83 8.53 40.63
C PRO A 48 11.92 9.26 39.64
N ALA A 49 12.43 10.36 39.07
CA ALA A 49 11.71 11.11 38.05
C ALA A 49 11.25 10.15 36.93
N PRO A 50 10.02 10.28 36.42
CA PRO A 50 9.59 9.49 35.27
C PRO A 50 10.62 9.69 34.14
N PRO A 51 10.98 8.62 33.40
CA PRO A 51 11.94 8.73 32.32
C PRO A 51 11.48 9.84 31.38
N ALA A 52 12.37 10.80 31.12
CA ALA A 52 12.11 11.88 30.20
C ALA A 52 11.63 11.26 28.88
N THR A 53 10.39 11.56 28.51
CA THR A 53 9.89 11.18 27.19
C THR A 53 10.70 11.97 26.19
N VAL A 54 11.67 11.32 25.56
CA VAL A 54 12.40 11.89 24.43
C VAL A 54 11.36 12.06 23.32
N LEU A 55 10.90 13.29 23.11
CA LEU A 55 10.09 13.59 21.95
C LEU A 55 10.93 13.18 20.72
N PRO A 56 10.40 12.39 19.79
CA PRO A 56 11.11 12.12 18.54
C PRO A 56 11.54 13.47 17.94
N PRO A 57 12.76 13.57 17.38
CA PRO A 57 13.24 14.82 16.82
C PRO A 57 12.20 15.38 15.86
N ALA A 58 11.88 16.66 16.03
CA ALA A 58 10.97 17.35 15.12
C ALA A 58 11.48 17.15 13.69
N ARG A 59 10.61 16.69 12.80
CA ARG A 59 10.96 16.45 11.39
C ARG A 59 11.44 17.77 10.78
N ASP A 60 12.67 17.79 10.31
CA ASP A 60 13.23 18.95 9.62
C ASP A 60 12.45 19.19 8.33
N ALA A 61 11.72 20.32 8.28
CA ALA A 61 10.90 20.68 7.14
C ALA A 61 11.75 21.00 5.90
N SER A 62 12.91 21.64 6.07
CA SER A 62 13.82 21.94 4.96
C SER A 62 14.27 20.64 4.30
N PHE A 63 14.74 19.70 5.12
CA PHE A 63 15.16 18.39 4.63
C PHE A 63 14.00 17.62 3.96
N ALA A 64 12.79 17.69 4.51
CA ALA A 64 11.63 17.06 3.90
C ALA A 64 11.33 17.62 2.49
N HIS A 65 11.39 18.94 2.32
CA HIS A 65 11.21 19.59 1.01
C HIS A 65 12.33 19.26 0.03
N GLU A 66 13.57 19.14 0.49
CA GLU A 66 14.70 18.73 -0.35
C GLU A 66 14.51 17.29 -0.88
N VAL A 67 14.05 16.37 -0.03
CA VAL A 67 13.72 14.99 -0.43
C VAL A 67 12.59 14.97 -1.46
N GLU A 68 11.52 15.71 -1.22
CA GLU A 68 10.38 15.79 -2.15
C GLU A 68 10.82 16.34 -3.51
N HIS A 69 11.61 17.41 -3.53
CA HIS A 69 12.16 17.97 -4.75
C HIS A 69 13.09 16.98 -5.49
N ALA A 70 13.88 16.18 -4.77
CA ALA A 70 14.70 15.13 -5.38
C ALA A 70 13.83 14.02 -6.02
N VAL A 71 12.74 13.62 -5.36
CA VAL A 71 11.76 12.66 -5.90
C VAL A 71 11.12 13.22 -7.17
N ASP A 72 10.65 14.46 -7.14
CA ASP A 72 10.01 15.11 -8.29
C ASP A 72 10.92 15.18 -9.51
N ARG A 73 12.20 15.47 -9.31
CA ARG A 73 13.21 15.44 -10.38
C ARG A 73 13.36 14.05 -10.98
N GLY A 74 13.42 13.01 -10.15
CA GLY A 74 13.50 11.62 -10.59
C GLY A 74 12.26 11.19 -11.38
N LEU A 75 11.07 11.50 -10.88
CA LEU A 75 9.81 11.20 -11.57
C LEU A 75 9.68 11.96 -12.89
N THR A 76 10.12 13.22 -12.95
CA THR A 76 10.14 14.02 -14.18
C THR A 76 11.05 13.39 -15.24
N PHE A 77 12.25 12.96 -14.85
CA PHE A 77 13.16 12.24 -15.73
C PHE A 77 12.52 10.94 -16.25
N LEU A 78 11.89 10.16 -15.37
CA LEU A 78 11.25 8.91 -15.75
C LEU A 78 10.11 9.12 -16.75
N LEU A 79 9.29 10.17 -16.60
CA LEU A 79 8.26 10.50 -17.60
C LEU A 79 8.87 10.80 -18.97
N ALA A 80 9.97 11.55 -19.02
CA ALA A 80 10.65 11.90 -20.26
C ALA A 80 11.40 10.72 -20.92
N ALA A 81 11.81 9.73 -20.12
CA ALA A 81 12.57 8.56 -20.57
C ALA A 81 11.68 7.41 -21.08
N GLN A 82 10.36 7.53 -21.02
CA GLN A 82 9.47 6.46 -21.49
C GLN A 82 9.59 6.31 -23.01
N ASN A 83 9.71 5.06 -23.47
CA ASN A 83 9.61 4.78 -24.89
C ASN A 83 8.20 5.09 -25.42
N GLU A 84 8.08 5.42 -26.71
CA GLU A 84 6.79 5.70 -27.36
C GLU A 84 5.80 4.53 -27.24
N ALA A 85 6.30 3.29 -27.24
CA ALA A 85 5.50 2.09 -27.03
C ALA A 85 5.12 1.82 -25.56
N GLY A 86 5.44 2.73 -24.63
CA GLY A 86 4.95 2.72 -23.25
C GLY A 86 5.85 2.01 -22.22
N TRP A 87 6.95 1.39 -22.64
CA TRP A 87 7.89 0.71 -21.73
C TRP A 87 9.09 1.59 -21.34
N TRP A 88 9.78 1.17 -20.28
CA TRP A 88 11.09 1.68 -19.88
C TRP A 88 12.16 0.59 -20.08
N SER A 89 13.38 1.02 -20.43
CA SER A 89 14.56 0.19 -20.70
C SER A 89 14.45 -0.72 -21.93
N THR A 90 13.67 -1.79 -21.90
CA THR A 90 13.51 -2.73 -23.02
C THR A 90 12.14 -3.41 -23.01
N ALA A 91 11.62 -3.74 -24.19
CA ALA A 91 10.36 -4.47 -24.34
C ALA A 91 10.44 -5.95 -23.90
N ASP A 92 11.65 -6.54 -23.86
CA ASP A 92 11.84 -7.96 -23.57
C ASP A 92 11.65 -8.31 -22.08
N HIS A 93 11.84 -7.34 -21.19
CA HIS A 93 11.89 -7.53 -19.74
C HIS A 93 10.97 -6.54 -19.02
N PRO A 94 9.69 -6.89 -18.79
CA PRO A 94 8.71 -5.97 -18.22
C PRO A 94 9.02 -5.52 -16.78
N ALA A 95 9.86 -6.23 -16.04
CA ALA A 95 10.23 -5.89 -14.67
C ALA A 95 10.68 -4.44 -14.49
N VAL A 96 11.51 -3.89 -15.40
CA VAL A 96 12.00 -2.52 -15.26
C VAL A 96 10.88 -1.51 -15.43
N THR A 97 9.96 -1.76 -16.37
CA THR A 97 8.74 -0.96 -16.52
C THR A 97 7.89 -1.01 -15.25
N ALA A 98 7.73 -2.20 -14.66
CA ALA A 98 7.01 -2.37 -13.40
C ALA A 98 7.67 -1.65 -12.21
N LEU A 99 9.01 -1.62 -12.12
CA LEU A 99 9.72 -0.85 -11.09
C LEU A 99 9.46 0.65 -11.22
N VAL A 100 9.51 1.18 -12.44
CA VAL A 100 9.20 2.59 -12.70
C VAL A 100 7.76 2.91 -12.29
N LEU A 101 6.80 2.09 -12.72
CA LEU A 101 5.40 2.25 -12.33
C LEU A 101 5.22 2.21 -10.81
N SER A 102 5.92 1.32 -10.12
CA SER A 102 5.88 1.23 -8.65
C SER A 102 6.39 2.50 -7.97
N ALA A 103 7.39 3.19 -8.54
CA ALA A 103 7.87 4.47 -8.01
C ALA A 103 6.81 5.57 -8.07
N PHE A 104 6.03 5.64 -9.16
CA PHE A 104 4.93 6.61 -9.28
C PHE A 104 3.73 6.23 -8.41
N LEU A 105 3.27 4.98 -8.53
CA LEU A 105 2.10 4.52 -7.80
C LEU A 105 2.36 4.56 -6.30
N GLY A 106 3.57 4.22 -5.85
CA GLY A 106 4.00 4.30 -4.46
C GLY A 106 4.17 5.71 -3.88
N HIS A 107 3.92 6.78 -4.64
CA HIS A 107 4.05 8.15 -4.14
C HIS A 107 3.17 8.36 -2.89
N PRO A 108 3.70 8.95 -1.79
CA PRO A 108 3.02 9.01 -0.50
C PRO A 108 1.69 9.76 -0.55
N GLU A 109 1.59 10.79 -1.37
CA GLU A 109 0.35 11.55 -1.56
C GLU A 109 -0.69 10.84 -2.45
N GLY A 110 -0.33 9.72 -3.08
CA GLY A 110 -1.24 8.99 -3.97
C GLY A 110 -1.70 9.75 -5.22
N ARG A 111 -1.04 10.88 -5.56
CA ARG A 111 -1.46 11.75 -6.66
C ARG A 111 -1.51 11.05 -8.02
N TYR A 112 -0.63 10.09 -8.26
CA TYR A 112 -0.60 9.30 -9.50
C TYR A 112 -1.62 8.15 -9.54
N ARG A 113 -2.17 7.74 -8.38
CA ARG A 113 -3.29 6.79 -8.31
C ARG A 113 -4.61 7.50 -8.56
N THR A 114 -4.76 8.69 -7.99
CA THR A 114 -5.99 9.50 -8.09
C THR A 114 -6.14 10.15 -9.47
N ASN A 115 -5.03 10.62 -10.05
CA ASN A 115 -5.00 11.17 -11.40
C ASN A 115 -3.88 10.49 -12.20
N LEU A 116 -4.23 9.37 -12.83
CA LEU A 116 -3.29 8.55 -13.57
C LEU A 116 -2.86 9.24 -14.89
N PRO A 117 -1.59 9.67 -15.03
CA PRO A 117 -1.13 10.30 -16.26
C PRO A 117 -1.18 9.32 -17.45
N PRO A 118 -1.38 9.82 -18.68
CA PRO A 118 -1.39 8.96 -19.88
C PRO A 118 -0.14 8.09 -20.03
N ALA A 119 1.03 8.59 -19.65
CA ALA A 119 2.28 7.84 -19.66
C ALA A 119 2.22 6.59 -18.77
N LEU A 120 1.74 6.73 -17.53
CA LEU A 120 1.62 5.59 -16.62
C LEU A 120 0.56 4.59 -17.10
N LYS A 121 -0.55 5.09 -17.67
CA LYS A 121 -1.55 4.22 -18.30
C LYS A 121 -0.95 3.37 -19.42
N ARG A 122 -0.11 3.94 -20.29
CA ARG A 122 0.58 3.17 -21.33
C ARG A 122 1.53 2.12 -20.74
N GLY A 123 2.27 2.46 -19.69
CA GLY A 123 3.13 1.51 -19.00
C GLY A 123 2.37 0.33 -18.39
N LEU A 124 1.24 0.60 -17.73
CA LEU A 124 0.37 -0.45 -17.19
C LEU A 124 -0.21 -1.32 -18.30
N LEU A 125 -0.65 -0.73 -19.42
CA LEU A 125 -1.12 -1.48 -20.58
C LEU A 125 -0.03 -2.36 -21.20
N PHE A 126 1.22 -1.87 -21.25
CA PHE A 126 2.35 -2.69 -21.68
C PHE A 126 2.57 -3.90 -20.76
N LEU A 127 2.44 -3.76 -19.43
CA LEU A 127 2.53 -4.90 -18.52
C LEU A 127 1.39 -5.92 -18.74
N VAL A 128 0.17 -5.44 -18.98
CA VAL A 128 -0.98 -6.31 -19.29
C VAL A 128 -0.75 -7.06 -20.61
N ASP A 129 -0.17 -6.41 -21.62
CA ASP A 129 0.17 -7.03 -22.90
C ASP A 129 1.29 -8.09 -22.80
N CYS A 130 2.12 -8.01 -21.75
CA CYS A 130 3.12 -9.04 -21.43
C CYS A 130 2.53 -10.23 -20.65
N ALA A 131 1.23 -10.23 -20.32
CA ALA A 131 0.60 -11.30 -19.55
C ALA A 131 0.23 -12.50 -20.44
N GLU A 132 0.68 -13.68 -20.04
CA GLU A 132 0.31 -14.96 -20.64
C GLU A 132 -1.08 -15.43 -20.16
N PRO A 133 -1.74 -16.38 -20.85
CA PRO A 133 -3.06 -16.90 -20.45
C PRO A 133 -3.09 -17.52 -19.05
N ASP A 134 -1.94 -17.95 -18.52
CA ASP A 134 -1.79 -18.51 -17.16
C ASP A 134 -1.51 -17.43 -16.09
N GLY A 135 -1.46 -16.16 -16.48
CA GLY A 135 -1.23 -15.02 -15.59
C GLY A 135 0.24 -14.71 -15.31
N ARG A 136 1.20 -15.46 -15.84
CA ARG A 136 2.62 -15.07 -15.79
C ARG A 136 2.86 -13.84 -16.66
N ILE A 137 3.75 -12.96 -16.24
CA ILE A 137 4.06 -11.72 -16.96
C ILE A 137 5.55 -11.72 -17.33
N TYR A 138 5.86 -11.97 -18.59
CA TYR A 138 7.21 -11.96 -19.16
C TYR A 138 7.15 -12.03 -20.70
N ARG A 139 8.28 -11.85 -21.39
CA ARG A 139 8.36 -12.14 -22.83
C ARG A 139 9.40 -13.18 -23.20
N THR A 140 10.60 -13.07 -22.62
CA THR A 140 11.73 -13.93 -22.99
C THR A 140 12.15 -14.85 -21.84
N SER A 141 12.79 -14.28 -20.82
CA SER A 141 13.42 -15.00 -19.73
C SER A 141 13.00 -14.47 -18.35
N LEU A 142 13.48 -15.11 -17.29
CA LEU A 142 13.28 -14.65 -15.90
C LEU A 142 11.80 -14.49 -15.53
N ALA A 143 10.96 -15.48 -15.89
CA ALA A 143 9.50 -15.39 -15.74
C ALA A 143 9.05 -15.06 -14.31
N ASN A 144 9.63 -15.71 -13.30
CA ASN A 144 9.28 -15.46 -11.90
C ASN A 144 9.64 -14.03 -11.45
N TYR A 145 10.82 -13.55 -11.82
CA TYR A 145 11.29 -12.21 -11.47
C TYR A 145 10.41 -11.13 -12.11
N ASN A 146 10.14 -11.25 -13.41
CA ASN A 146 9.28 -10.32 -14.14
C ASN A 146 7.84 -10.34 -13.60
N THR A 147 7.30 -11.52 -13.34
CA THR A 147 5.94 -11.67 -12.81
C THR A 147 5.82 -11.08 -11.42
N ALA A 148 6.76 -11.38 -10.51
CA ALA A 148 6.68 -10.91 -9.12
C ALA A 148 6.70 -9.37 -9.02
N ILE A 149 7.62 -8.73 -9.75
CA ILE A 149 7.73 -7.26 -9.73
C ILE A 149 6.51 -6.61 -10.41
N SER A 150 6.03 -7.20 -11.52
CA SER A 150 4.82 -6.71 -12.20
C SER A 150 3.58 -6.84 -11.32
N ALA A 151 3.43 -7.96 -10.61
CA ALA A 151 2.35 -8.16 -9.66
C ALA A 151 2.41 -7.14 -8.51
N MET A 152 3.62 -6.82 -8.03
CA MET A 152 3.82 -5.79 -7.01
C MET A 152 3.37 -4.41 -7.49
N ALA A 153 3.68 -4.06 -8.73
CA ALA A 153 3.23 -2.81 -9.34
C ALA A 153 1.70 -2.73 -9.45
N PHE A 154 1.03 -3.83 -9.80
CA PHE A 154 -0.43 -3.89 -9.89
C PHE A 154 -1.14 -3.84 -8.53
N ALA A 155 -0.46 -4.18 -7.44
CA ALA A 155 -1.03 -4.15 -6.09
C ALA A 155 -1.01 -2.77 -5.43
N LEU A 156 -0.34 -1.78 -6.03
CA LEU A 156 -0.19 -0.41 -5.51
C LEU A 156 -1.37 0.48 -5.90
#